data_AF-A0A1M6JEZ1-F1
#
_entry.id   AF-A0A1M6JEZ1-F1
#
_cell.length_a   1.000
_cell.length_b   1.000
_cell.length_c   1.000
_cell.angle_alpha   90.00
_cell.angle_beta   90.00
_cell.angle_gamma   90.00
#
_symmetry.space_group_name_H-M   'P 1'
#
loop_
_entity.id
_entity.type
_entity.pdbx_description
1 polymer ?
#
loop_
_entity_poly.entity_id
_entity_poly.type
_entity_poly.pdbx_seq_one_letter_code
_entity_poly.pdbx_strand_id
1 'polypeptide(L)'
;MNENLKISGFKTPENYFENFETELFIRLEEERFPKSSGFEVPTGYFDSLEEIVLQKVNKKENPVYDKSKVISFFPKRYYAYTAAIAACLLLAVTLFNSQQDVSNIDTIQIGLIDKYIEEGNLNLDLYELTSYLDADDIEIVDFDNQYFSQNTLEDYLLENTEEEILIEE
;
A
#
# COMPACT_ATOMS: atom_id res chain seq x y z
N MET A 1 -11.00 -17.39 -27.17
CA MET A 1 -11.16 -17.92 -25.80
C MET A 1 -11.72 -19.32 -25.92
N ASN A 2 -10.90 -20.36 -25.77
CA ASN A 2 -11.34 -21.75 -25.81
C ASN A 2 -11.27 -22.28 -24.39
N GLU A 3 -12.40 -22.31 -23.69
CA GLU A 3 -12.48 -22.82 -22.33
C GLU A 3 -12.45 -24.36 -22.34
N ASN A 4 -11.37 -24.92 -21.81
CA ASN A 4 -11.19 -26.36 -21.63
C ASN A 4 -11.92 -26.80 -20.35
N LEU A 5 -13.20 -27.15 -20.47
CA LEU A 5 -13.95 -27.79 -19.39
C LEU A 5 -13.36 -29.19 -19.15
N LYS A 6 -12.68 -29.38 -18.01
CA LYS A 6 -12.17 -30.69 -17.57
C LYS A 6 -13.34 -31.60 -17.20
N ILE A 7 -13.87 -32.30 -18.19
CA ILE A 7 -14.86 -33.36 -17.98
C ILE A 7 -14.14 -34.55 -17.35
N SER A 8 -14.54 -34.91 -16.14
CA SER A 8 -14.06 -36.06 -15.38
C SER A 8 -13.96 -37.32 -16.26
N GLY A 9 -12.84 -38.06 -16.21
CA GLY A 9 -12.53 -39.19 -17.10
C GLY A 9 -13.39 -40.45 -16.92
N PHE A 10 -14.48 -40.36 -16.16
CA PHE A 10 -15.44 -41.45 -16.02
C PHE A 10 -16.45 -41.37 -17.17
N LYS A 11 -16.43 -42.38 -18.03
CA LYS A 11 -17.43 -42.60 -19.06
C LYS A 11 -18.29 -43.79 -18.65
N THR A 12 -19.61 -43.64 -18.77
CA THR A 12 -20.53 -44.77 -18.63
C THR A 12 -20.45 -45.67 -19.87
N PRO A 13 -20.77 -46.97 -19.74
CA PRO A 13 -20.94 -47.84 -20.89
C PRO A 13 -21.97 -47.28 -21.88
N GLU A 14 -21.85 -47.70 -23.14
CA GLU A 14 -22.82 -47.39 -24.19
C GLU A 14 -24.21 -47.90 -23.78
N ASN A 15 -25.24 -47.07 -24.00
CA ASN A 15 -26.65 -47.37 -23.68
C ASN A 15 -26.95 -47.68 -22.21
N TYR A 16 -26.04 -47.32 -21.28
CA TYR A 16 -26.24 -47.53 -19.83
C TYR A 16 -27.57 -46.95 -19.35
N PHE A 17 -27.85 -45.68 -19.67
CA PHE A 17 -29.08 -45.02 -19.21
C PHE A 17 -30.32 -45.44 -20.00
N GLU A 18 -30.17 -45.83 -21.27
CA GLU A 18 -31.28 -46.28 -22.12
C GLU A 18 -31.82 -47.62 -21.63
N ASN A 19 -30.94 -48.53 -21.21
CA ASN A 19 -31.30 -49.86 -20.76
C ASN A 19 -31.46 -49.98 -19.24
N PHE A 20 -31.06 -48.95 -18.47
CA PHE A 20 -31.08 -48.97 -17.01
C PHE A 20 -32.45 -49.36 -16.44
N GLU A 21 -33.52 -48.74 -16.94
CA GLU A 21 -34.87 -48.99 -16.46
C GLU A 21 -35.31 -50.43 -16.71
N THR A 22 -35.10 -50.92 -17.94
CA THR A 22 -35.44 -52.29 -18.31
C THR A 22 -34.65 -53.31 -17.50
N GLU A 23 -33.34 -53.11 -17.35
CA GLU A 23 -32.48 -53.99 -16.54
C GLU A 23 -32.86 -53.97 -15.05
N LEU A 24 -33.25 -52.80 -14.52
CA LEU A 24 -33.70 -52.66 -13.14
C LEU A 24 -34.97 -53.46 -12.87
N PHE A 25 -35.97 -53.36 -13.75
CA PHE A 25 -37.22 -54.10 -13.60
C PHE A 25 -37.03 -55.61 -13.77
N ILE A 26 -36.20 -56.04 -14.71
CA ILE A 26 -35.83 -57.46 -14.87
C ILE A 26 -35.19 -57.98 -13.57
N ARG A 27 -34.23 -57.25 -13.00
CA ARG A 27 -33.60 -57.65 -11.72
C ARG A 27 -34.59 -57.68 -10.55
N LEU A 28 -35.53 -56.74 -10.49
CA LEU A 28 -36.54 -56.70 -9.44
C LEU A 28 -37.48 -57.91 -9.50
N GLU A 29 -37.76 -58.43 -10.70
CA GLU A 29 -38.56 -59.64 -10.92
C GLU A 29 -37.76 -60.93 -10.71
N GLU A 30 -36.48 -60.94 -11.07
CA GLU A 30 -35.57 -62.09 -10.93
C GLU A 30 -35.06 -62.29 -9.49
N GLU A 31 -34.81 -61.20 -8.76
CA GLU A 31 -34.32 -61.26 -7.39
C GLU A 31 -35.43 -61.65 -6.42
N ARG A 32 -35.31 -62.85 -5.85
CA ARG A 32 -36.09 -63.22 -4.66
C ARG A 32 -35.55 -62.46 -3.46
N PHE A 33 -36.02 -61.23 -3.27
CA PHE A 33 -35.69 -60.46 -2.08
C PHE A 33 -36.00 -61.28 -0.83
N PRO A 34 -35.06 -61.38 0.12
CA PRO A 34 -35.34 -62.03 1.39
C PRO A 34 -36.52 -61.31 2.04
N LYS A 35 -37.56 -62.06 2.40
CA LYS A 35 -38.75 -61.52 3.08
C LYS A 35 -38.47 -61.11 4.53
N SER A 36 -37.33 -61.55 5.07
CA SER A 36 -36.82 -61.15 6.37
C SER A 36 -35.82 -60.02 6.21
N SER A 37 -35.70 -59.18 7.24
CA SER A 37 -34.61 -58.20 7.33
C SER A 37 -33.28 -58.95 7.17
N GLY A 38 -32.48 -58.59 6.15
CA GLY A 38 -31.19 -59.24 5.90
C GLY A 38 -30.15 -59.00 7.00
N PHE A 39 -30.43 -58.05 7.89
CA PHE A 39 -29.61 -57.75 9.05
C PHE A 39 -30.49 -57.81 10.30
N GLU A 40 -30.12 -58.70 11.21
CA GLU A 40 -30.64 -58.71 12.57
C GLU A 40 -29.66 -57.98 13.46
N VAL A 41 -30.18 -57.13 14.35
CA VAL A 41 -29.34 -56.48 15.35
C VAL A 41 -28.94 -57.50 16.42
N PRO A 42 -27.72 -57.41 16.98
CA PRO A 42 -27.33 -58.24 18.11
C PRO A 42 -28.33 -58.10 19.27
N THR A 43 -28.53 -59.20 20.00
CA THR A 43 -29.36 -59.20 21.21
C THR A 43 -28.82 -58.16 22.20
N GLY A 44 -29.70 -57.27 22.68
CA GLY A 44 -29.34 -56.19 23.61
C GLY A 44 -28.60 -54.99 23.01
N TYR A 45 -28.55 -54.86 21.67
CA TYR A 45 -27.95 -53.69 21.00
C TYR A 45 -28.53 -52.37 21.51
N PHE A 46 -29.86 -52.27 21.56
CA PHE A 46 -30.53 -51.05 22.00
C PHE A 46 -30.45 -50.81 23.52
N ASP A 47 -30.25 -51.87 24.31
CA ASP A 47 -30.14 -51.76 25.78
C ASP A 47 -28.85 -51.03 26.20
N SER A 48 -27.77 -51.19 25.43
CA SER A 48 -26.48 -50.53 25.68
C SER A 48 -26.21 -49.33 24.78
N LEU A 49 -27.06 -49.07 23.77
CA LEU A 49 -26.85 -48.01 22.79
C LEU A 49 -26.79 -46.63 23.45
N GLU A 50 -27.70 -46.34 24.38
CA GLU A 50 -27.75 -45.06 25.09
C GLU A 50 -26.45 -44.83 25.88
N GLU A 51 -26.01 -45.82 26.65
CA GLU A 51 -24.77 -45.76 27.42
C GLU A 51 -23.55 -45.58 26.51
N ILE A 52 -23.47 -46.32 25.40
CA ILE A 52 -22.37 -46.22 24.42
C ILE A 52 -22.33 -44.83 23.78
N VAL A 53 -23.49 -44.27 23.41
CA VAL A 53 -23.59 -42.94 22.80
C VAL A 53 -23.19 -41.88 23.81
N LEU A 54 -23.74 -41.91 25.03
CA LEU A 54 -23.38 -40.97 26.09
C LEU A 54 -21.90 -41.09 26.47
N GLN A 55 -21.35 -42.30 26.55
CA GLN A 55 -19.93 -42.50 26.80
C GLN A 55 -19.05 -41.90 25.70
N LYS A 56 -19.45 -42.00 24.43
CA LYS A 56 -18.70 -41.42 23.30
C LYS A 56 -18.84 -39.90 23.21
N VAL A 57 -19.99 -39.35 23.56
CA VAL A 57 -20.24 -37.91 23.57
C VAL A 57 -19.52 -37.25 24.75
N ASN A 58 -19.65 -37.81 25.94
CA ASN A 58 -19.08 -37.27 27.17
C ASN A 58 -17.58 -37.60 27.35
N LYS A 59 -17.03 -38.62 26.67
CA LYS A 59 -15.56 -38.85 26.65
C LYS A 59 -14.77 -37.71 26.02
N LYS A 60 -15.42 -36.77 25.32
CA LYS A 60 -14.75 -35.55 24.81
C LYS A 60 -14.35 -34.56 25.90
N GLU A 61 -14.73 -34.77 27.15
CA GLU A 61 -14.48 -33.83 28.25
C GLU A 61 -13.31 -34.18 29.17
N ASN A 62 -12.64 -35.32 28.96
CA ASN A 62 -11.38 -35.61 29.67
C ASN A 62 -10.19 -35.15 28.82
N PRO A 63 -9.45 -34.10 29.22
CA PRO A 63 -8.29 -33.59 28.48
C PRO A 63 -7.07 -34.47 28.75
N VAL A 64 -7.14 -35.72 28.29
CA VAL A 64 -6.06 -36.70 28.44
C VAL A 64 -5.61 -37.03 27.02
N TYR A 65 -4.76 -36.14 26.48
CA TYR A 65 -4.14 -36.15 25.15
C TYR A 65 -5.14 -35.93 23.99
N ASP A 66 -4.95 -35.08 23.00
CA ASP A 66 -3.89 -34.21 22.53
C ASP A 66 -4.64 -33.08 21.81
N LYS A 67 -4.02 -31.90 21.75
CA LYS A 67 -4.57 -30.69 21.11
C LYS A 67 -5.25 -31.09 19.82
N SER A 68 -6.45 -30.57 19.54
CA SER A 68 -6.87 -30.47 18.13
C SER A 68 -5.64 -29.93 17.41
N LYS A 69 -5.15 -30.66 16.40
CA LYS A 69 -3.94 -30.28 15.67
C LYS A 69 -4.30 -29.08 14.78
N VAL A 70 -4.71 -27.99 15.42
CA VAL A 70 -4.82 -26.68 14.85
C VAL A 70 -3.39 -26.21 14.73
N ILE A 71 -2.87 -26.35 13.53
CA ILE A 71 -1.58 -25.77 13.18
C ILE A 71 -1.83 -24.26 13.20
N SER A 72 -1.30 -23.58 14.20
CA SER A 72 -1.33 -22.12 14.20
C SER A 72 -0.60 -21.64 12.95
N PHE A 73 -1.32 -20.93 12.07
CA PHE A 73 -0.79 -20.48 10.78
C PHE A 73 0.38 -19.50 10.91
N PHE A 74 0.58 -18.91 12.09
CA PHE A 74 1.66 -17.96 12.36
C PHE A 74 2.52 -18.41 13.54
N PRO A 75 3.44 -19.38 13.35
CA PRO A 75 4.35 -19.75 14.42
C PRO A 75 5.25 -18.56 14.75
N LYS A 76 5.35 -18.24 16.04
CA LYS A 76 6.05 -17.03 16.54
C LYS A 76 7.52 -16.90 16.09
N ARG A 77 8.11 -17.99 15.59
CA ARG A 77 9.47 -18.05 15.05
C ARG A 77 9.64 -17.21 13.77
N TYR A 78 8.59 -17.00 12.98
CA TYR A 78 8.70 -16.17 11.77
C TYR A 78 8.78 -14.67 12.07
N TYR A 79 8.20 -14.18 13.18
CA TYR A 79 8.26 -12.76 13.53
C TYR A 79 9.68 -12.25 13.77
N ALA A 80 10.58 -13.09 14.33
CA ALA A 80 11.96 -12.70 14.54
C ALA A 80 12.71 -12.47 13.21
N TYR A 81 12.53 -13.36 12.24
CA TYR A 81 13.15 -13.24 10.93
C TYR A 81 12.53 -12.11 10.09
N THR A 82 11.20 -11.97 10.10
CA THR A 82 10.54 -10.90 9.34
C THR A 82 10.81 -9.51 9.93
N ALA A 83 10.95 -9.40 11.26
CA ALA A 83 11.34 -8.14 11.90
C ALA A 83 12.76 -7.72 11.50
N ALA A 84 13.72 -8.67 11.45
CA ALA A 84 15.07 -8.38 10.98
C ALA A 84 15.10 -7.95 9.52
N ILE A 85 14.38 -8.65 8.63
CA ILE A 85 14.28 -8.29 7.21
C ILE A 85 13.62 -6.91 7.03
N ALA A 86 12.54 -6.63 7.76
CA ALA A 86 11.87 -5.33 7.71
C ALA A 86 12.78 -4.20 8.23
N ALA A 87 13.52 -4.42 9.31
CA ALA A 87 14.49 -3.46 9.84
C ALA A 87 15.65 -3.21 8.84
N CYS A 88 16.16 -4.26 8.19
CA CYS A 88 17.16 -4.13 7.14
C CYS A 88 16.63 -3.37 5.92
N LEU A 89 15.39 -3.62 5.50
CA LEU A 89 14.75 -2.87 4.41
C LEU A 89 14.54 -1.41 4.79
N LEU A 90 14.06 -1.12 6.00
CA LEU A 90 13.92 0.25 6.50
C LEU A 90 15.28 0.96 6.58
N LEU A 91 16.32 0.29 7.08
CA LEU A 91 17.69 0.83 7.07
C LEU A 91 18.22 1.06 5.66
N ALA A 92 18.00 0.13 4.74
CA ALA A 92 18.41 0.30 3.35
C ALA A 92 17.69 1.50 2.71
N VAL A 93 16.35 1.56 2.82
CA VAL A 93 15.55 2.67 2.27
C VAL A 93 15.98 4.00 2.88
N THR A 94 16.19 4.08 4.19
CA THR A 94 16.62 5.31 4.84
C THR A 94 18.03 5.73 4.43
N LEU A 95 19.00 4.81 4.35
CA LEU A 95 20.36 5.11 3.92
C LEU A 95 20.43 5.49 2.43
N PHE A 96 19.68 4.82 1.55
CA PHE A 96 19.65 5.13 0.11
C PHE A 96 18.88 6.42 -0.20
N ASN A 97 17.81 6.75 0.54
CA ASN A 97 17.12 8.03 0.40
C ASN A 97 17.80 9.19 1.16
N SER A 98 18.84 8.89 1.97
CA SER A 98 19.66 9.89 2.64
C SER A 98 20.89 10.31 1.82
N GLN A 99 20.96 9.95 0.54
CA GLN A 99 21.75 10.75 -0.39
C GLN A 99 20.96 12.02 -0.67
N GLN A 100 21.16 13.02 0.18
CA GLN A 100 20.98 14.39 -0.28
C GLN A 100 21.90 14.54 -1.49
N ASP A 101 21.31 14.88 -2.63
CA ASP A 101 22.07 15.39 -3.77
C ASP A 101 23.08 16.37 -3.20
N VAL A 102 24.36 16.05 -3.40
CA VAL A 102 25.43 17.03 -3.22
C VAL A 102 24.96 18.25 -4.01
N SER A 103 24.59 19.30 -3.28
CA SER A 103 23.92 20.45 -3.86
C SER A 103 24.92 21.10 -4.81
N ASN A 104 24.84 20.75 -6.09
CA ASN A 104 25.54 21.47 -7.12
C ASN A 104 24.93 22.87 -7.09
N ILE A 105 25.78 23.88 -6.94
CA ILE A 105 25.34 25.28 -6.93
C ILE A 105 24.64 25.61 -8.28
N ASP A 106 24.93 24.82 -9.32
CA ASP A 106 24.31 24.89 -10.65
C ASP A 106 22.81 24.52 -10.69
N THR A 107 22.25 23.88 -9.64
CA THR A 107 20.84 23.48 -9.58
C THR A 107 19.98 24.33 -8.65
N ILE A 108 20.48 25.46 -8.16
CA ILE A 108 19.67 26.39 -7.37
C ILE A 108 18.56 26.96 -8.27
N GLN A 109 17.31 26.62 -7.93
CA GLN A 109 16.14 27.18 -8.61
C GLN A 109 15.95 28.63 -8.19
N ILE A 110 15.57 29.49 -9.15
CA ILE A 110 15.30 30.91 -8.90
C ILE A 110 14.29 31.10 -7.76
N GLY A 111 13.24 30.27 -7.71
CA GLY A 111 12.24 30.34 -6.62
C GLY A 111 12.79 30.00 -5.22
N LEU A 112 13.93 29.32 -5.10
CA LEU A 112 14.62 29.12 -3.81
C LEU A 112 15.43 30.35 -3.41
N ILE A 113 16.03 31.04 -4.39
CA ILE A 113 16.73 32.32 -4.17
C ILE A 113 15.71 33.37 -3.75
N ASP A 114 14.59 33.50 -4.48
CA ASP A 114 13.52 34.45 -4.15
C ASP A 114 13.05 34.27 -2.71
N LYS A 115 12.76 33.03 -2.32
CA LYS A 115 12.36 32.70 -0.95
C LYS A 115 13.44 33.03 0.07
N TYR A 116 14.71 32.76 -0.23
CA TYR A 116 15.84 33.03 0.67
C TYR A 116 15.99 34.54 0.93
N ILE A 117 15.78 35.37 -0.10
CA ILE A 117 15.78 36.83 -0.01
C ILE A 117 14.57 37.32 0.79
N GLU A 118 13.37 36.82 0.48
CA GLU A 118 12.12 37.22 1.13
C GLU A 118 12.10 36.90 2.63
N GLU A 119 12.70 35.77 3.03
CA GLU A 119 12.86 35.39 4.44
C GLU A 119 13.89 36.25 5.20
N GLY A 120 14.52 37.23 4.54
CA GLY A 120 15.45 38.16 5.17
C GLY A 120 16.79 37.53 5.55
N ASN A 121 17.16 36.40 4.93
CA ASN A 121 18.43 35.72 5.20
C ASN A 121 19.63 36.41 4.51
N LEU A 122 19.37 37.40 3.64
CA LEU A 122 20.40 38.29 3.13
C LEU A 122 20.72 39.37 4.15
N ASN A 123 21.84 39.22 4.85
CA ASN A 123 22.41 40.27 5.68
C ASN A 123 23.45 41.06 4.87
N LEU A 124 23.01 41.73 3.81
CA LEU A 124 23.84 42.61 3.00
C LEU A 124 23.53 44.06 3.35
N ASP A 125 24.55 44.81 3.75
CA ASP A 125 24.43 46.26 3.85
C ASP A 125 24.59 46.90 2.46
N LEU A 126 23.97 48.06 2.25
CA LEU A 126 24.06 48.80 0.99
C LEU A 126 25.52 49.11 0.63
N TYR A 127 26.35 49.42 1.63
CA TYR A 127 27.78 49.70 1.41
C TYR A 127 28.57 48.47 0.96
N GLU A 128 28.20 47.29 1.46
CA GLU A 128 28.80 46.04 1.03
C GLU A 128 28.35 45.71 -0.40
N LEU A 129 27.08 45.90 -0.73
CA LEU A 129 26.55 45.69 -2.08
C LEU A 129 27.22 46.61 -3.12
N THR A 130 27.39 47.89 -2.82
CA THR A 130 28.04 48.84 -3.74
C THR A 130 29.53 48.61 -3.89
N SER A 131 30.18 47.93 -2.94
CA SER A 131 31.60 47.55 -3.07
C SER A 131 31.83 46.44 -4.11
N TYR A 132 30.79 45.68 -4.44
CA TYR A 132 30.82 44.64 -5.46
C TYR A 132 30.37 45.13 -6.84
N LEU A 133 29.93 46.38 -6.96
CA LEU A 133 29.54 47.01 -8.23
C LEU A 133 30.67 47.92 -8.71
N ASP A 134 31.17 47.68 -9.92
CA ASP A 134 32.12 48.57 -10.57
C ASP A 134 31.41 49.59 -11.47
N ALA A 135 32.13 50.65 -11.87
CA ALA A 135 31.58 51.71 -12.72
C ALA A 135 31.02 51.17 -14.05
N ASP A 136 31.62 50.10 -14.58
CA ASP A 136 31.20 49.43 -15.81
C ASP A 136 29.88 48.64 -15.63
N ASP A 137 29.59 48.14 -14.42
CA ASP A 137 28.33 47.44 -14.11
C ASP A 137 27.14 48.41 -14.05
N ILE A 138 27.41 49.66 -13.65
CA ILE A 138 26.41 50.72 -13.55
C ILE A 138 26.03 51.22 -14.96
N GLU A 139 26.94 51.18 -15.93
CA GLU A 139 26.69 51.59 -17.32
C GLU A 139 25.67 50.69 -18.04
N ILE A 140 25.50 49.44 -17.58
CA ILE A 140 24.51 48.48 -18.10
C ILE A 140 23.07 48.85 -17.64
N VAL A 141 22.94 49.58 -16.53
CA VAL A 141 21.65 50.06 -16.05
C VAL A 141 21.23 51.24 -16.91
N ASP A 142 20.47 50.94 -17.97
CA ASP A 142 19.89 51.95 -18.84
C ASP A 142 18.84 52.77 -18.07
N PHE A 143 19.28 53.91 -17.55
CA PHE A 143 18.43 54.89 -16.88
C PHE A 143 17.64 55.77 -17.85
N ASP A 144 17.74 55.56 -19.18
CA ASP A 144 16.98 56.36 -20.15
C ASP A 144 15.48 56.15 -19.97
N ASN A 145 14.85 57.01 -19.16
CA ASN A 145 13.42 57.37 -19.06
C ASN A 145 12.34 56.26 -19.13
N GLN A 146 12.72 54.98 -19.18
CA GLN A 146 11.80 53.87 -19.46
C GLN A 146 11.24 53.27 -18.18
N TYR A 147 11.94 53.47 -17.06
CA TYR A 147 11.57 52.91 -15.75
C TYR A 147 10.89 53.92 -14.83
N PHE A 148 11.10 55.23 -15.03
CA PHE A 148 10.48 56.29 -14.24
C PHE A 148 9.88 57.37 -15.14
N SER A 149 8.62 57.73 -14.90
CA SER A 149 8.01 58.87 -15.54
C SER A 149 8.61 60.17 -14.98
N GLN A 150 8.84 61.16 -15.84
CA GLN A 150 9.31 62.49 -15.42
C GLN A 150 8.45 63.08 -14.30
N ASN A 151 7.13 62.93 -14.35
CA ASN A 151 6.22 63.44 -13.32
C ASN A 151 6.44 62.74 -11.96
N THR A 152 6.66 61.43 -11.96
CA THR A 152 6.92 60.67 -10.72
C THR A 152 8.25 61.05 -10.09
N LEU A 153 9.26 61.33 -10.93
CA LEU A 153 10.55 61.80 -10.46
C LEU A 153 10.44 63.23 -9.90
N GLU A 154 9.71 64.11 -10.59
CA GLU A 154 9.43 65.48 -10.16
C GLU A 154 8.70 65.49 -8.81
N ASP A 155 7.63 64.71 -8.66
CA ASP A 155 6.87 64.58 -7.42
C ASP A 155 7.76 64.08 -6.26
N TYR A 156 8.59 63.05 -6.50
CA TYR A 156 9.51 62.52 -5.49
C TYR A 156 10.55 63.56 -5.05
N LEU A 157 11.11 64.29 -6.00
CA LEU A 157 12.08 65.35 -5.71
C LEU A 157 11.41 66.47 -4.91
N LEU A 158 10.23 66.95 -5.31
CA LEU A 158 9.50 67.98 -4.56
C LEU A 158 9.11 67.54 -3.14
N GLU A 159 8.82 66.26 -2.94
CA GLU A 159 8.45 65.73 -1.62
C GLU A 159 9.65 65.50 -0.68
N ASN A 160 10.85 65.24 -1.25
CA ASN A 160 12.03 64.86 -0.48
C ASN A 160 13.17 65.89 -0.51
N THR A 161 13.06 66.96 -1.31
CA THR A 161 13.97 68.11 -1.26
C THR A 161 13.40 69.19 -0.35
N GLU A 162 14.26 69.77 0.48
CA GLU A 162 13.86 70.88 1.34
C GLU A 162 13.59 72.11 0.47
N GLU A 163 12.47 72.80 0.73
CA GLU A 163 11.97 73.95 -0.05
C GLU A 163 13.02 75.07 -0.18
N GLU A 164 13.95 75.17 0.77
CA GLU A 164 15.04 76.15 0.79
C GLU A 164 16.08 75.92 -0.33
N ILE A 165 16.23 74.68 -0.81
CA ILE A 165 17.18 74.31 -1.89
C ILE A 165 16.61 74.67 -3.27
N LEU A 166 15.29 74.83 -3.39
CA LEU A 166 14.58 75.11 -4.65
C LEU A 166 14.43 76.62 -4.94
N ILE A 167 14.82 77.50 -4.00
CA ILE A 167 14.61 78.95 -4.07
C ILE A 167 15.91 79.72 -4.41
N GLU A 168 17.07 79.06 -4.46
CA GLU A 168 18.31 79.67 -4.97
C GLU A 168 18.47 79.49 -6.50
N GLU A 169 17.60 80.15 -7.28
CA GLU A 169 17.92 80.75 -8.59
C GLU A 169 17.05 81.98 -8.86
#